data_AF-A0A7K0QX95-F1
#
_entry.id   AF-A0A7K0QX95-F1
#
_cell.length_a   1.000
_cell.length_b   1.000
_cell.length_c   1.000
_cell.angle_alpha   90.00
_cell.angle_beta   90.00
_cell.angle_gamma   90.00
#
_symmetry.space_group_name_H-M   'P 1'
#
loop_
_entity.id
_entity.type
_entity.pdbx_description
1 polymer ?
#
loop_
_entity_poly.entity_id
_entity_poly.type
_entity_poly.pdbx_seq_one_letter_code
_entity_poly.pdbx_strand_id
1 'polypeptide(L)'
;RSPADGAVLWSSPTSASVTFTETVTGTSRALIVVNRTGKVLSTGASVSGSTATARVSSLRPARYALIYDVTSEDGHRAHVASGFSVGVTDPASRSRAVQVGGYSVRLSGDRVGTRTITLPWANAIGEITWTYKGIPGPFTWTISRGQASGMLPFAGTYTVRVNAFTSVSQNYAFIGTVRITA
;
A
#
# COMPACT_ATOMS: atom_id res chain seq x y z
N ARG A 1 -2.24 11.24 3.46
CA ARG A 1 -1.69 10.41 4.56
C ARG A 1 -0.27 10.84 4.87
N SER A 2 0.13 10.78 6.14
CA SER A 2 1.47 11.07 6.65
C SER A 2 1.91 9.92 7.57
N PRO A 3 3.05 9.26 7.33
CA PRO A 3 3.91 9.41 6.16
C PRO A 3 3.17 9.12 4.83
N ALA A 4 3.64 9.72 3.74
CA ALA A 4 3.13 9.42 2.41
C ALA A 4 3.54 7.99 1.99
N ASP A 5 2.79 7.39 1.07
CA ASP A 5 3.18 6.11 0.50
C ASP A 5 4.47 6.27 -0.32
N GLY A 6 5.43 5.37 -0.12
CA GLY A 6 6.76 5.46 -0.71
C GLY A 6 7.69 6.47 -0.03
N ALA A 7 7.27 7.16 1.04
CA ALA A 7 8.13 8.13 1.70
C ALA A 7 9.42 7.49 2.27
N VAL A 8 10.54 8.18 2.07
CA VAL A 8 11.83 7.90 2.72
C VAL A 8 12.08 8.97 3.76
N LEU A 9 11.89 8.62 5.03
CA LEU A 9 12.11 9.51 6.17
C LEU A 9 13.53 9.34 6.68
N TRP A 10 14.23 10.44 6.94
CA TRP A 10 15.57 10.38 7.54
C TRP A 10 15.55 10.22 9.07
N SER A 11 14.40 10.45 9.69
CA SER A 11 14.18 10.29 11.12
C SER A 11 12.83 9.60 11.39
N SER A 12 12.71 8.99 12.58
CA SER A 12 11.45 8.39 13.02
C SER A 12 10.37 9.46 13.11
N PRO A 13 9.19 9.29 12.49
CA PRO A 13 8.05 10.15 12.73
C PRO A 13 7.56 9.95 14.17
N THR A 14 7.01 11.00 14.77
CA THR A 14 6.39 10.94 16.11
C THR A 14 4.90 10.62 16.05
N SER A 15 4.28 10.77 14.87
CA SER A 15 2.87 10.49 14.62
C SER A 15 2.64 9.99 13.19
N ALA A 16 1.50 9.34 13.00
CA ALA A 16 0.92 9.00 11.71
C ALA A 16 -0.47 9.63 11.62
N SER A 17 -0.87 10.04 10.41
CA SER A 17 -2.19 10.60 10.16
C SER A 17 -2.74 10.26 8.77
N VAL A 18 -4.05 10.16 8.67
CA VAL A 18 -4.78 10.05 7.40
C VAL A 18 -5.95 11.01 7.46
N THR A 19 -6.06 11.84 6.43
CA THR A 19 -7.19 12.75 6.22
C THR A 19 -8.01 12.23 5.06
N PHE A 20 -9.31 12.15 5.27
CA PHE A 20 -10.32 11.67 4.35
C PHE A 20 -11.12 12.84 3.79
N THR A 21 -11.81 12.63 2.68
CA THR A 21 -12.67 13.64 2.04
C THR A 21 -13.97 13.88 2.80
N GLU A 22 -14.35 12.95 3.67
CA GLU A 22 -15.59 12.95 4.45
C GLU A 22 -15.31 12.57 5.90
N THR A 23 -16.30 12.77 6.77
CA THR A 23 -16.24 12.34 8.16
C THR A 23 -16.14 10.82 8.21
N VAL A 24 -15.29 10.32 9.11
CA VAL A 24 -15.11 8.88 9.30
C VAL A 24 -15.23 8.51 10.77
N THR A 25 -15.59 7.25 11.00
CA THR A 25 -15.61 6.60 12.30
C THR A 25 -14.62 5.45 12.31
N GLY A 26 -14.13 5.09 13.50
CA GLY A 26 -13.18 3.99 13.64
C GLY A 26 -12.86 3.70 15.10
N THR A 27 -12.23 2.55 15.33
CA THR A 27 -11.82 2.11 16.67
C THR A 27 -10.39 2.59 17.00
N SER A 28 -9.84 2.16 18.13
CA SER A 28 -8.41 2.36 18.44
C SER A 28 -7.47 1.71 17.40
N ARG A 29 -7.97 0.85 16.51
CA ARG A 29 -7.22 0.26 15.38
C ARG A 29 -7.45 0.96 14.03
N ALA A 30 -8.17 2.09 14.02
CA ALA A 30 -8.49 2.83 12.80
C ALA A 30 -7.26 3.31 12.03
N LEU A 31 -6.13 3.47 12.72
CA LEU A 31 -4.84 3.78 12.11
C LEU A 31 -3.75 3.10 12.93
N ILE A 32 -2.95 2.25 12.28
CA ILE A 32 -1.81 1.58 12.91
C ILE A 32 -0.57 1.65 12.03
N VAL A 33 0.59 1.69 12.68
CA VAL A 33 1.89 1.46 12.02
C VAL A 33 2.41 0.10 12.43
N VAL A 34 2.83 -0.72 11.47
CA VAL A 34 3.35 -2.06 11.73
C VAL A 34 4.70 -2.30 11.05
N ASN A 35 5.45 -3.26 11.58
CA ASN A 35 6.65 -3.80 10.93
C ASN A 35 6.33 -5.07 10.12
N ARG A 36 7.37 -5.70 9.55
CA ARG A 36 7.27 -6.94 8.76
C ARG A 36 6.60 -8.11 9.49
N THR A 37 6.67 -8.18 10.81
CA THR A 37 6.06 -9.27 11.60
C THR A 37 4.61 -8.97 11.97
N GLY A 38 4.05 -7.83 11.52
CA GLY A 38 2.73 -7.36 11.92
C GLY A 38 2.69 -6.75 13.33
N LYS A 39 3.85 -6.53 13.98
CA LYS A 39 3.89 -5.89 15.30
C LYS A 39 3.44 -4.44 15.16
N VAL A 40 2.44 -4.05 15.95
CA VAL A 40 1.98 -2.66 16.04
C VAL A 40 3.02 -1.81 16.78
N LEU A 41 3.39 -0.69 16.18
CA LEU A 41 4.40 0.27 16.65
C LEU A 41 3.80 1.68 16.86
N SER A 42 2.48 1.78 16.88
CA SER A 42 1.74 2.98 17.22
C SER A 42 0.89 2.78 18.47
N THR A 43 0.46 3.88 19.08
CA THR A 43 -0.62 3.86 20.07
C THR A 43 -1.96 3.55 19.40
N GLY A 44 -3.02 3.44 20.21
CA GLY A 44 -4.38 3.49 19.69
C GLY A 44 -4.63 4.79 18.92
N ALA A 45 -5.43 4.68 17.86
CA ALA A 45 -5.81 5.80 17.02
C ALA A 45 -6.88 6.68 17.69
N SER A 46 -6.85 7.97 17.38
CA SER A 46 -7.92 8.94 17.63
C SER A 46 -8.49 9.39 16.29
N VAL A 47 -9.82 9.32 16.16
CA VAL A 47 -10.54 9.77 14.97
C VAL A 47 -11.34 11.02 15.33
N SER A 48 -11.17 12.09 14.56
CA SER A 48 -11.86 13.36 14.76
C SER A 48 -12.25 13.93 13.40
N GLY A 49 -13.57 14.01 13.15
CA GLY A 49 -14.10 14.42 11.85
C GLY A 49 -13.57 13.53 10.73
N SER A 50 -12.86 14.12 9.77
CA SER A 50 -12.27 13.44 8.63
C SER A 50 -10.81 13.02 8.84
N THR A 51 -10.29 13.01 10.07
CA THR A 51 -8.87 12.70 10.31
C THR A 51 -8.69 11.62 11.38
N ALA A 52 -7.93 10.58 11.04
CA ALA A 52 -7.42 9.58 11.97
C ALA A 52 -5.95 9.87 12.29
N THR A 53 -5.57 9.79 13.57
CA THR A 53 -4.20 10.03 14.04
C THR A 53 -3.76 8.96 15.04
N ALA A 54 -2.46 8.62 15.06
CA ALA A 54 -1.88 7.75 16.07
C ALA A 54 -0.44 8.19 16.38
N ARG A 55 -0.01 8.13 17.65
CA ARG A 55 1.39 8.38 18.01
C ARG A 55 2.23 7.18 17.61
N VAL A 56 3.43 7.42 17.11
CA VAL A 56 4.34 6.37 16.62
C VAL A 56 5.51 6.25 17.60
N SER A 57 5.78 5.02 18.05
CA SER A 57 6.95 4.71 18.85
C SER A 57 8.24 4.91 18.05
N SER A 58 9.38 5.10 18.72
CA SER A 58 10.66 5.28 18.03
C SER A 58 10.94 4.13 17.06
N LEU A 59 11.05 4.47 15.77
CA LEU A 59 11.31 3.54 14.69
C LEU A 59 12.82 3.46 14.42
N ARG A 60 13.30 2.23 14.26
CA ARG A 60 14.66 1.95 13.80
C ARG A 60 14.75 2.14 12.28
N PRO A 61 15.96 2.25 11.71
CA PRO A 61 16.10 2.23 10.26
C PRO A 61 15.56 0.92 9.66
N ALA A 62 14.43 1.02 8.92
CA ALA A 62 13.71 -0.10 8.34
C ALA A 62 12.55 0.38 7.45
N ARG A 63 11.81 -0.58 6.87
CA ARG A 63 10.55 -0.35 6.16
C ARG A 63 9.36 -0.74 7.04
N TYR A 64 8.28 -0.01 6.88
CA TYR A 64 7.07 -0.10 7.69
C TYR A 64 5.82 -0.02 6.82
N ALA A 65 4.70 -0.47 7.37
CA ALA A 65 3.39 -0.28 6.77
C ALA A 65 2.51 0.60 7.67
N LEU A 66 1.84 1.57 7.07
CA LEU A 66 0.76 2.34 7.67
C LEU A 66 -0.56 1.78 7.14
N ILE A 67 -1.45 1.38 8.05
CA ILE A 67 -2.74 0.78 7.71
C ILE A 67 -3.84 1.61 8.35
N TYR A 68 -4.87 1.93 7.59
CA TYR A 68 -6.11 2.51 8.11
C TYR A 68 -7.32 1.66 7.79
N ASP A 69 -8.27 1.66 8.72
CA ASP A 69 -9.51 0.89 8.70
C ASP A 69 -10.62 1.75 9.31
N VAL A 70 -11.34 2.46 8.46
CA VAL A 70 -12.38 3.43 8.87
C VAL A 70 -13.65 3.22 8.08
N THR A 71 -14.77 3.68 8.62
CA THR A 71 -16.05 3.72 7.92
C THR A 71 -16.49 5.17 7.78
N SER A 72 -16.73 5.61 6.54
CA SER A 72 -17.28 6.93 6.25
C SER A 72 -18.73 7.07 6.72
N GLU A 73 -19.19 8.32 6.79
CA GLU A 73 -20.57 8.65 7.15
C GLU A 73 -21.61 8.04 6.20
N ASP A 74 -21.26 7.85 4.93
CA ASP A 74 -22.11 7.17 3.93
C ASP A 74 -22.10 5.63 4.04
N GLY A 75 -21.35 5.08 4.99
CA GLY A 75 -21.28 3.65 5.28
C GLY A 75 -20.20 2.87 4.52
N HIS A 76 -19.43 3.51 3.64
CA HIS A 76 -18.33 2.84 2.96
C HIS A 76 -17.14 2.58 3.91
N ARG A 77 -16.63 1.35 3.89
CA ARG A 77 -15.44 0.98 4.68
C ARG A 77 -14.18 1.11 3.84
N ALA A 78 -13.21 1.87 4.33
CA ALA A 78 -11.88 1.99 3.74
C ALA A 78 -10.85 1.23 4.57
N HIS A 79 -10.36 0.12 4.03
CA HIS A 79 -9.35 -0.75 4.66
C HIS A 79 -8.13 -0.89 3.75
N VAL A 80 -7.08 -0.12 4.02
CA VAL A 80 -5.95 0.07 3.08
C VAL A 80 -4.62 0.13 3.84
N ALA A 81 -3.59 -0.47 3.24
CA ALA A 81 -2.20 -0.35 3.65
C ALA A 81 -1.38 0.52 2.68
N SER A 82 -0.32 1.13 3.19
CA SER A 82 0.69 1.88 2.42
C SER A 82 2.06 1.68 3.05
N GLY A 83 3.13 1.77 2.25
CA GLY A 83 4.49 1.54 2.73
C GLY A 83 5.24 2.85 2.94
N PHE A 84 6.13 2.89 3.91
CA PHE A 84 7.15 3.94 4.04
C PHE A 84 8.43 3.37 4.63
N SER A 85 9.50 4.17 4.62
CA SER A 85 10.80 3.79 5.15
C SER A 85 11.37 4.86 6.08
N VAL A 86 12.17 4.41 7.04
CA VAL A 86 12.97 5.25 7.94
C VAL A 86 14.43 4.87 7.72
N GLY A 87 15.29 5.83 7.39
CA GLY A 87 16.74 5.66 7.26
C GLY A 87 17.19 4.65 6.19
N VAL A 88 16.31 4.20 5.30
CA VAL A 88 16.64 3.23 4.24
C VAL A 88 16.05 3.68 2.91
N THR A 89 16.89 3.76 1.87
CA THR A 89 16.45 4.10 0.51
C THR A 89 16.02 2.86 -0.26
N ASP A 90 15.33 3.07 -1.38
CA ASP A 90 14.94 1.97 -2.25
C ASP A 90 16.15 1.30 -2.90
N PRO A 91 16.29 -0.03 -2.77
CA PRO A 91 17.36 -0.74 -3.45
C PRO A 91 17.15 -0.67 -4.96
N ALA A 92 18.25 -0.52 -5.68
CA ALA A 92 18.27 -0.65 -7.13
C ALA A 92 17.80 -2.06 -7.53
N SER A 93 16.98 -2.11 -8.56
CA SER A 93 16.42 -3.35 -9.09
C SER A 93 16.17 -3.18 -10.59
N ARG A 94 16.32 -4.26 -11.35
CA ARG A 94 16.04 -4.24 -12.79
C ARG A 94 14.57 -4.51 -13.05
N SER A 95 14.03 -3.84 -14.07
CA SER A 95 12.68 -4.11 -14.53
C SER A 95 12.59 -5.54 -15.10
N ARG A 96 11.48 -6.22 -14.85
CA ARG A 96 11.24 -7.59 -15.33
C ARG A 96 9.77 -7.84 -15.63
N ALA A 97 9.53 -8.78 -16.54
CA ALA A 97 8.20 -9.36 -16.72
C ALA A 97 7.89 -10.32 -15.55
N VAL A 98 6.64 -10.27 -15.08
CA VAL A 98 6.07 -11.20 -14.10
C VAL A 98 4.71 -11.66 -14.59
N GLN A 99 4.39 -12.93 -14.36
CA GLN A 99 3.11 -13.51 -14.71
C GLN A 99 2.13 -13.33 -13.55
N VAL A 100 0.98 -12.72 -13.82
CA VAL A 100 -0.10 -12.53 -12.84
C VAL A 100 -1.40 -12.96 -13.50
N GLY A 101 -2.02 -14.04 -13.01
CA GLY A 101 -3.29 -14.54 -13.55
C GLY A 101 -3.29 -14.81 -15.06
N GLY A 102 -2.17 -15.29 -15.62
CA GLY A 102 -2.02 -15.56 -17.05
C GLY A 102 -1.57 -14.37 -17.91
N TYR A 103 -1.43 -13.18 -17.33
CA TYR A 103 -0.97 -11.99 -18.03
C TYR A 103 0.49 -11.67 -17.68
N SER A 104 1.27 -11.30 -18.70
CA SER A 104 2.61 -10.74 -18.53
C SER A 104 2.52 -9.25 -18.23
N VAL A 105 2.88 -8.85 -17.01
CA VAL A 105 2.97 -7.46 -16.59
C VAL A 105 4.42 -7.10 -16.28
N ARG A 106 4.79 -5.82 -16.43
CA ARG A 106 6.17 -5.38 -16.20
C ARG A 106 6.28 -4.71 -14.84
N LEU A 107 7.15 -5.21 -13.99
CA LEU A 107 7.47 -4.64 -12.68
C LEU A 107 8.78 -3.84 -12.81
N SER A 108 8.87 -2.66 -12.19
CA SER A 108 10.10 -1.84 -12.21
C SER A 108 11.25 -2.48 -11.41
N GLY A 109 10.93 -3.42 -10.52
CA GLY A 109 11.90 -4.21 -9.76
C GLY A 109 11.25 -5.19 -8.79
N ASP A 110 11.93 -6.27 -8.44
CA ASP A 110 11.44 -7.31 -7.55
C ASP A 110 12.07 -7.28 -6.15
N ARG A 111 12.69 -6.17 -5.76
CA ARG A 111 13.16 -5.94 -4.39
C ARG A 111 12.16 -5.09 -3.61
N VAL A 112 12.18 -5.12 -2.28
CA VAL A 112 11.37 -4.22 -1.43
C VAL A 112 11.58 -2.76 -1.80
N GLY A 113 10.58 -1.92 -1.56
CA GLY A 113 10.62 -0.48 -1.87
C GLY A 113 9.49 -0.02 -2.79
N THR A 114 9.59 1.20 -3.28
CA THR A 114 8.63 1.78 -4.23
C THR A 114 8.77 1.12 -5.59
N ARG A 115 7.68 0.54 -6.08
CA ARG A 115 7.64 -0.15 -7.37
C ARG A 115 6.53 0.39 -8.24
N THR A 116 6.72 0.20 -9.54
CA THR A 116 5.75 0.51 -10.57
C THR A 116 5.44 -0.77 -11.29
N ILE A 117 4.16 -1.07 -11.43
CA ILE A 117 3.66 -2.12 -12.31
C ILE A 117 3.08 -1.45 -13.56
N THR A 118 3.49 -1.95 -14.72
CA THR A 118 3.00 -1.53 -16.03
C THR A 118 2.23 -2.69 -16.65
N LEU A 119 0.96 -2.43 -16.93
CA LEU A 119 0.05 -3.34 -17.59
C LEU A 119 0.28 -3.31 -19.12
N PRO A 120 -0.09 -4.37 -19.85
CA PRO A 120 0.00 -4.38 -21.31
C PRO A 120 -0.95 -3.37 -21.98
N TRP A 121 -1.93 -2.85 -21.25
CA TRP A 121 -2.92 -1.90 -21.76
C TRP A 121 -2.61 -0.47 -21.29
N ALA A 122 -2.06 0.35 -22.19
CA ALA A 122 -1.58 1.70 -21.87
C ALA A 122 -2.66 2.70 -21.41
N ASN A 123 -3.93 2.46 -21.72
CA ASN A 123 -5.04 3.33 -21.31
C ASN A 123 -5.83 2.79 -20.12
N ALA A 124 -5.37 1.71 -19.48
CA ALA A 124 -6.10 1.13 -18.37
C ALA A 124 -6.16 2.07 -17.16
N ILE A 125 -7.31 2.04 -16.48
CA ILE A 125 -7.58 2.65 -15.17
C ILE A 125 -8.12 1.59 -14.20
N GLY A 126 -8.15 1.89 -12.91
CA GLY A 126 -8.67 0.97 -11.89
C GLY A 126 -7.74 0.84 -10.68
N GLU A 127 -7.62 -0.36 -10.13
CA GLU A 127 -6.74 -0.61 -8.98
C GLU A 127 -5.94 -1.91 -9.09
N ILE A 128 -4.85 -1.94 -8.33
CA ILE A 128 -4.09 -3.15 -8.05
C ILE A 128 -3.95 -3.26 -6.53
N THR A 129 -4.38 -4.39 -5.99
CA THR A 129 -4.24 -4.69 -4.56
C THR A 129 -3.17 -5.76 -4.36
N TRP A 130 -2.26 -5.48 -3.42
CA TRP A 130 -1.20 -6.38 -3.01
C TRP A 130 -1.45 -6.81 -1.57
N THR A 131 -1.68 -8.10 -1.35
CA THR A 131 -1.91 -8.65 -0.02
C THR A 131 -0.68 -9.43 0.44
N TYR A 132 -0.20 -9.10 1.64
CA TYR A 132 0.94 -9.79 2.26
C TYR A 132 0.50 -10.53 3.51
N LYS A 133 0.92 -11.79 3.65
CA LYS A 133 0.56 -12.62 4.81
C LYS A 133 1.05 -11.98 6.12
N GLY A 134 0.14 -11.77 7.06
CA GLY A 134 0.44 -11.21 8.38
C GLY A 134 0.37 -9.69 8.46
N ILE A 135 0.04 -9.00 7.36
CA ILE A 135 -0.24 -7.56 7.37
C ILE A 135 -1.74 -7.37 7.15
N PRO A 136 -2.43 -6.64 8.03
CA PRO A 136 -3.85 -6.38 7.85
C PRO A 136 -4.03 -5.40 6.70
N GLY A 137 -4.86 -5.76 5.73
CA GLY A 137 -5.23 -4.90 4.62
C GLY A 137 -4.32 -4.99 3.40
N PRO A 138 -4.86 -4.71 2.20
CA PRO A 138 -4.09 -4.68 0.97
C PRO A 138 -3.32 -3.36 0.82
N PHE A 139 -2.14 -3.43 0.21
CA PHE A 139 -1.53 -2.24 -0.39
C PHE A 139 -2.26 -1.95 -1.69
N THR A 140 -3.01 -0.85 -1.74
CA THR A 140 -3.83 -0.49 -2.90
C THR A 140 -3.16 0.58 -3.73
N TRP A 141 -2.92 0.29 -5.00
CA TRP A 141 -2.34 1.23 -5.96
C TRP A 141 -3.35 1.54 -7.06
N THR A 142 -3.57 2.84 -7.30
CA THR A 142 -4.44 3.31 -8.38
C THR A 142 -3.73 3.13 -9.72
N ILE A 143 -4.44 2.54 -10.68
CA ILE A 143 -3.99 2.45 -12.06
C ILE A 143 -4.37 3.74 -12.78
N SER A 144 -3.39 4.38 -13.40
CA SER A 144 -3.56 5.49 -14.33
C SER A 144 -2.67 5.26 -15.54
N ARG A 145 -3.24 5.35 -16.75
CA ARG A 145 -2.51 5.14 -18.01
C ARG A 145 -1.71 3.82 -18.02
N GLY A 146 -2.38 2.75 -17.60
CA GLY A 146 -1.78 1.41 -17.58
C GLY A 146 -0.66 1.22 -16.55
N GLN A 147 -0.45 2.17 -15.64
CA GLN A 147 0.60 2.12 -14.63
C GLN A 147 0.02 2.33 -13.24
N ALA A 148 0.58 1.64 -12.25
CA ALA A 148 0.30 1.89 -10.84
C ALA A 148 1.60 1.83 -10.04
N SER A 149 1.73 2.68 -9.03
CA SER A 149 2.92 2.73 -8.18
C SER A 149 2.58 2.79 -6.70
N GLY A 150 3.44 2.21 -5.87
CA GLY A 150 3.42 2.34 -4.41
C GLY A 150 4.53 1.52 -3.78
N MET A 151 4.65 1.54 -2.45
CA MET A 151 5.71 0.80 -1.76
C MET A 151 5.27 -0.61 -1.35
N LEU A 152 6.12 -1.59 -1.65
CA LEU A 152 6.08 -2.95 -1.09
C LEU A 152 7.16 -3.06 0.00
N PRO A 153 6.81 -2.87 1.28
CA PRO A 153 7.82 -2.70 2.33
C PRO A 153 8.51 -4.00 2.77
N PHE A 154 7.95 -5.18 2.43
CA PHE A 154 8.36 -6.45 3.02
C PHE A 154 8.74 -7.48 1.96
N ALA A 155 9.85 -8.18 2.16
CA ALA A 155 10.24 -9.29 1.30
C ALA A 155 9.36 -10.52 1.58
N GLY A 156 8.87 -11.16 0.53
CA GLY A 156 8.03 -12.34 0.58
C GLY A 156 7.11 -12.43 -0.64
N THR A 157 6.07 -13.25 -0.53
CA THR A 157 5.11 -13.45 -1.61
C THR A 157 3.88 -12.60 -1.36
N TYR A 158 3.52 -11.79 -2.35
CA TYR A 158 2.28 -11.03 -2.36
C TYR A 158 1.26 -11.71 -3.26
N THR A 159 0.02 -11.79 -2.79
CA THR A 159 -1.13 -12.04 -3.67
C THR A 159 -1.48 -10.71 -4.34
N VAL A 160 -1.52 -10.70 -5.66
CA VAL A 160 -1.79 -9.53 -6.48
C VAL A 160 -3.12 -9.71 -7.17
N ARG A 161 -4.05 -8.79 -6.95
CA ARG A 161 -5.31 -8.72 -7.69
C ARG A 161 -5.32 -7.44 -8.49
N VAL A 162 -5.58 -7.57 -9.79
CA VAL A 162 -5.73 -6.45 -10.72
C VAL A 162 -7.20 -6.35 -11.07
N ASN A 163 -7.75 -5.14 -11.02
CA ASN A 163 -9.07 -4.80 -11.54
C ASN A 163 -8.91 -3.56 -12.41
N ALA A 164 -8.87 -3.77 -13.73
CA ALA A 164 -8.50 -2.76 -14.71
C ALA A 164 -9.55 -2.62 -15.81
N PHE A 165 -9.79 -1.38 -16.25
CA PHE A 165 -10.76 -1.04 -17.29
C PHE A 165 -10.05 -0.24 -18.39
N THR A 166 -10.23 -0.61 -19.65
CA THR A 166 -9.75 0.17 -20.81
C THR A 166 -10.88 0.92 -21.52
N SER A 167 -12.12 0.51 -21.26
CA SER A 167 -13.36 1.17 -21.67
C SER A 167 -14.49 0.69 -20.73
N VAL A 168 -15.69 1.25 -20.89
CA VAL A 168 -16.90 0.82 -20.14
C VAL A 168 -17.27 -0.66 -20.37
N SER A 169 -16.83 -1.26 -21.48
CA SER A 169 -17.16 -2.64 -21.87
C SER A 169 -16.00 -3.62 -21.73
N GLN A 170 -14.79 -3.15 -21.45
CA GLN A 170 -13.59 -4.00 -21.32
C GLN A 170 -13.05 -3.94 -19.89
N ASN A 171 -13.27 -5.03 -19.15
CA ASN A 171 -12.77 -5.25 -17.79
C ASN A 171 -11.77 -6.41 -17.79
N TYR A 172 -10.62 -6.19 -17.16
CA TYR A 172 -9.59 -7.18 -16.88
C TYR A 172 -9.46 -7.36 -15.37
N ALA A 173 -10.03 -8.45 -14.87
CA ALA A 173 -9.95 -8.84 -13.47
C ALA A 173 -9.19 -10.17 -13.34
N PHE A 174 -8.02 -10.15 -12.71
CA PHE A 174 -7.19 -11.35 -12.56
C PHE A 174 -6.39 -11.32 -11.25
N ILE A 175 -5.99 -12.51 -10.80
CA ILE A 175 -5.27 -12.72 -9.54
C ILE A 175 -4.06 -13.63 -9.78
N GLY A 176 -2.97 -13.34 -9.08
CA GLY A 176 -1.77 -14.16 -9.10
C GLY A 176 -0.89 -13.87 -7.90
N THR A 177 0.35 -14.34 -7.94
CA THR A 177 1.32 -14.09 -6.88
C THR A 177 2.61 -13.53 -7.44
N VAL A 178 3.20 -12.56 -6.74
CA VAL A 178 4.49 -11.97 -7.09
C VAL A 178 5.42 -12.08 -5.89
N ARG A 179 6.65 -12.57 -6.12
CA ARG A 179 7.68 -12.64 -5.08
C ARG A 179 8.52 -11.37 -5.08
N ILE A 180 8.63 -10.75 -3.91
CA ILE A 180 9.48 -9.61 -3.62
C ILE A 180 10.64 -10.07 -2.74
N THR A 181 11.84 -9.65 -3.10
CA THR A 181 13.12 -9.96 -2.44
C THR A 181 13.60 -8.79 -1.59
N ALA A 182 14.59 -9.02 -0.73
CA ALA A 182 15.14 -7.99 0.17
C ALA A 182 16.04 -6.99 -0.57
#